data_AF-A0A535KVK4-F1
#
_entry.id   AF-A0A535KVK4-F1
#
_cell.length_a   1.000
_cell.length_b   1.000
_cell.length_c   1.000
_cell.angle_alpha   90.00
_cell.angle_beta   90.00
_cell.angle_gamma   90.00
#
_symmetry.space_group_name_H-M   'P 1'
#
loop_
_entity.id
_entity.type
_entity.pdbx_description
1 polymer ?
#
loop_
_entity_poly.entity_id
_entity_poly.type
_entity_poly.pdbx_seq_one_letter_code
_entity_poly.pdbx_strand_id
1 'polypeptide(L)'
;MIKSKSITPELRGLTLIIVTGAWLAGILLAYWIPLSSLLLLIVSIAALLCLIFFWSNVQARIFMLITLGLLLGAWRYTVASPLGDAHAISASIGIGTLELRGNVSDEPKLEGKIRVLLVAVSAISKNGGASWQNAHGLVEVEALGSAVEDPYGANYGDNVELRGKLQAPLPNATPEIFASMVFPRISVRGAGGNPVIAALYHLRITLAAVISRSLPQPEAALLTAILLGLRTPALKPLTAAFNNTGTAHLIVPSGFKVTILGGLILAGTSWLHTKPGDQGTALLPAQKRRHNRRRWFTSAAIISAIAVYTVLSGGGPAALRAGIMGALLVIAPRLRRTYNFYTALAACTFMLS
;
A
#
# COMPACT_ATOMS: atom_id res chain seq x y z
N MET A 1 -41.88 25.58 -29.18
CA MET A 1 -40.90 24.48 -29.27
C MET A 1 -39.57 24.93 -28.66
N ILE A 2 -39.39 24.75 -27.36
CA ILE A 2 -38.16 25.12 -26.65
C ILE A 2 -37.17 23.97 -26.87
N LYS A 3 -36.12 24.20 -27.68
CA LYS A 3 -35.01 23.27 -27.82
C LYS A 3 -34.37 23.09 -26.44
N SER A 4 -34.61 21.93 -25.82
CA SER A 4 -33.87 21.47 -24.65
C SER A 4 -32.38 21.54 -24.97
N LYS A 5 -31.71 22.51 -24.37
CA LYS A 5 -30.25 22.64 -24.43
C LYS A 5 -29.73 21.45 -23.65
N SER A 6 -29.33 20.38 -24.34
CA SER A 6 -28.67 19.25 -23.70
C SER A 6 -27.39 19.78 -23.06
N ILE A 7 -27.44 20.05 -21.77
CA ILE A 7 -26.28 20.33 -20.94
C ILE A 7 -25.48 19.04 -20.99
N THR A 8 -24.52 18.97 -21.91
CA THR A 8 -23.52 17.91 -21.89
C THR A 8 -22.59 18.30 -20.74
N PRO A 9 -22.59 17.56 -19.62
CA PRO A 9 -21.67 17.89 -18.55
C PRO A 9 -20.26 17.68 -19.11
N GLU A 10 -19.47 18.75 -19.17
CA GLU A 10 -18.06 18.70 -19.57
C GLU A 10 -17.26 17.96 -18.49
N LEU A 11 -17.42 16.63 -18.43
CA LEU A 11 -16.75 15.74 -17.47
C LEU A 11 -15.32 15.42 -17.90
N ARG A 12 -14.67 16.27 -18.72
CA ARG A 12 -13.30 16.07 -19.23
C ARG A 12 -12.28 16.20 -18.09
N GLY A 13 -12.23 15.20 -17.21
CA GLY A 13 -11.38 15.13 -16.03
C GLY A 13 -12.03 14.44 -14.82
N LEU A 14 -13.37 14.42 -14.76
CA LEU A 14 -14.15 13.87 -13.63
C LEU A 14 -14.69 12.45 -13.86
N THR A 15 -14.61 11.93 -15.08
CA THR A 15 -15.07 10.56 -15.41
C THR A 15 -14.39 9.50 -14.54
N LEU A 16 -13.08 9.61 -14.31
CA LEU A 16 -12.37 8.66 -13.46
C LEU A 16 -12.86 8.73 -12.01
N ILE A 17 -13.12 9.94 -11.50
CA ILE A 17 -13.60 10.17 -10.13
C ILE A 17 -14.99 9.54 -9.95
N ILE A 18 -15.87 9.74 -10.92
CA ILE A 18 -17.22 9.16 -10.92
C ILE A 18 -17.15 7.63 -10.94
N VAL A 19 -16.31 7.04 -11.78
CA VAL A 19 -16.15 5.57 -11.86
C VAL A 19 -15.55 5.02 -10.55
N THR A 20 -14.55 5.69 -9.97
CA THR A 20 -13.99 5.25 -8.69
C THR A 20 -14.94 5.45 -7.51
N GLY A 21 -15.77 6.49 -7.54
CA GLY A 21 -16.84 6.69 -6.56
C GLY A 21 -17.88 5.57 -6.66
N ALA A 22 -18.26 5.19 -7.88
CA ALA A 22 -19.16 4.06 -8.12
C ALA A 22 -18.55 2.72 -7.66
N TRP A 23 -17.26 2.50 -7.92
CA TRP A 23 -16.52 1.33 -7.43
C TRP A 23 -16.53 1.22 -5.90
N LEU A 24 -16.21 2.32 -5.20
CA LEU A 24 -16.26 2.37 -3.73
C LEU A 24 -17.68 2.17 -3.19
N ALA A 25 -18.68 2.75 -3.84
CA ALA A 25 -20.08 2.53 -3.49
C ALA A 25 -20.49 1.05 -3.69
N GLY A 26 -19.97 0.40 -4.73
CA GLY A 26 -20.15 -1.04 -4.96
C GLY A 26 -19.56 -1.91 -3.86
N ILE A 27 -18.33 -1.61 -3.43
CA ILE A 27 -17.69 -2.28 -2.28
C ILE A 27 -18.54 -2.12 -1.02
N LEU A 28 -18.99 -0.89 -0.74
CA LEU A 28 -19.77 -0.58 0.46
C LEU A 28 -21.15 -1.25 0.43
N LEU A 29 -21.83 -1.31 -0.73
CA LEU A 29 -23.10 -2.01 -0.87
C LEU A 29 -22.95 -3.52 -0.67
N ALA A 30 -21.86 -4.11 -1.18
CA ALA A 30 -21.58 -5.54 -1.01
C ALA A 30 -21.26 -5.92 0.44
N TYR A 31 -20.82 -4.97 1.27
CA TYR A 31 -20.68 -5.17 2.71
C TYR A 31 -22.04 -5.42 3.39
N TRP A 32 -23.08 -4.68 3.00
CA TRP A 32 -24.43 -4.81 3.59
C TRP A 32 -25.23 -5.97 3.00
N ILE A 33 -25.03 -6.27 1.71
CA ILE A 33 -25.80 -7.28 0.98
C ILE A 33 -24.82 -8.37 0.51
N PRO A 34 -24.76 -9.52 1.21
CA PRO A 34 -23.93 -10.64 0.78
C PRO A 34 -24.54 -11.27 -0.48
N LEU A 35 -24.04 -10.86 -1.64
CA LEU A 35 -24.40 -11.40 -2.95
C LEU A 35 -23.42 -12.48 -3.38
N SER A 36 -23.86 -13.45 -4.19
CA SER A 36 -22.98 -14.48 -4.73
C SER A 36 -22.01 -13.90 -5.77
N SER A 37 -20.74 -14.27 -5.66
CA SER A 37 -19.66 -13.78 -6.54
C SER A 37 -19.92 -14.09 -8.02
N LEU A 38 -20.49 -15.26 -8.31
CA LEU A 38 -20.81 -15.72 -9.66
C LEU A 38 -21.92 -14.88 -10.31
N LEU A 39 -22.95 -14.52 -9.55
CA LEU A 39 -24.03 -13.65 -10.03
C LEU A 39 -23.51 -12.25 -10.37
N LEU A 40 -22.64 -11.69 -9.52
CA LEU A 40 -22.01 -10.38 -9.77
C LEU A 40 -21.11 -10.40 -11.03
N LEU A 41 -20.38 -11.49 -11.27
CA LEU A 41 -19.58 -11.65 -12.48
C LEU A 41 -20.45 -11.67 -13.75
N ILE A 42 -21.53 -12.45 -13.75
CA ILE A 42 -22.45 -12.55 -14.90
C ILE A 42 -23.07 -11.18 -15.22
N VAL A 43 -23.55 -10.47 -14.20
CA VAL A 43 -24.17 -9.15 -14.37
C VAL A 43 -23.14 -8.11 -14.84
N SER A 44 -21.88 -8.21 -14.40
CA SER A 44 -20.79 -7.36 -14.89
C SER A 44 -20.49 -7.58 -16.37
N ILE A 45 -20.47 -8.83 -16.83
CA ILE A 45 -20.25 -9.18 -18.25
C ILE A 45 -21.42 -8.67 -19.10
N ALA A 46 -22.66 -8.84 -18.64
CA ALA A 46 -23.84 -8.32 -19.32
C ALA A 46 -23.81 -6.78 -19.44
N ALA A 47 -23.40 -6.08 -18.37
CA ALA A 47 -23.22 -4.63 -18.40
C ALA A 47 -22.13 -4.19 -19.40
N LEU A 48 -21.04 -4.96 -19.53
CA LEU A 48 -19.97 -4.68 -20.48
C LEU A 48 -20.42 -4.86 -21.94
N LEU A 49 -21.23 -5.89 -22.23
CA LEU A 49 -21.82 -6.08 -23.56
C LEU A 49 -22.80 -4.95 -23.92
N CYS A 50 -23.63 -4.53 -22.98
CA CYS A 50 -24.52 -3.38 -23.17
C CYS A 50 -23.75 -2.07 -23.36
N LEU A 51 -22.59 -1.89 -22.71
CA LEU A 51 -21.73 -0.71 -22.91
C LEU A 51 -21.21 -0.63 -24.36
N ILE A 52 -20.84 -1.77 -24.94
CA ILE A 52 -20.36 -1.84 -26.34
C ILE A 52 -21.50 -1.49 -27.31
N PHE A 53 -22.72 -1.96 -27.03
CA PHE A 53 -23.88 -1.71 -27.89
C PHE A 53 -24.36 -0.24 -27.85
N PHE A 54 -24.34 0.41 -26.67
CA PHE A 54 -24.79 1.78 -26.48
C PHE A 54 -23.68 2.85 -26.54
N TRP A 55 -22.53 2.51 -27.14
CA TRP A 55 -21.33 3.36 -27.09
C TRP A 55 -21.49 4.72 -27.80
N SER A 56 -22.45 4.82 -28.72
CA SER A 56 -22.77 6.04 -29.48
C SER A 56 -23.45 7.13 -28.66
N ASN A 57 -24.09 6.81 -27.53
CA ASN A 57 -24.78 7.80 -26.69
C ASN A 57 -23.96 8.14 -25.45
N VAL A 58 -23.58 9.42 -25.33
CA VAL A 58 -22.73 9.92 -24.22
C VAL A 58 -23.36 9.70 -22.85
N GLN A 59 -24.68 9.88 -22.71
CA GLN A 59 -25.38 9.69 -21.42
C GLN A 59 -25.44 8.21 -21.05
N ALA A 60 -25.80 7.35 -22.01
CA ALA A 60 -25.83 5.90 -21.81
C ALA A 60 -24.45 5.36 -21.45
N ARG A 61 -23.39 5.85 -22.12
CA ARG A 61 -22.00 5.46 -21.84
C ARG A 61 -21.58 5.80 -20.40
N ILE A 62 -21.92 6.99 -19.90
CA ILE A 62 -21.57 7.38 -18.52
C ILE A 62 -22.35 6.53 -17.51
N PHE A 63 -23.65 6.32 -17.73
CA PHE A 63 -24.47 5.48 -16.86
C PHE A 63 -23.95 4.04 -16.79
N MET A 64 -23.63 3.44 -17.94
CA MET A 64 -23.09 2.09 -18.00
C MET A 64 -21.70 1.97 -17.35
N LEU A 65 -20.85 2.99 -17.45
CA LEU A 65 -19.56 3.03 -16.75
C LEU A 65 -19.71 3.09 -15.22
N ILE A 66 -20.71 3.83 -14.72
CA ILE A 66 -21.04 3.87 -13.29
C ILE A 66 -21.52 2.49 -12.82
N THR A 67 -22.47 1.88 -13.54
CA THR A 67 -23.01 0.56 -13.21
C THR A 67 -21.93 -0.51 -13.24
N LEU A 68 -21.05 -0.49 -14.25
CA LEU A 68 -19.91 -1.41 -14.33
C LEU A 68 -18.96 -1.21 -13.15
N GLY A 69 -18.65 0.04 -12.78
CA GLY A 69 -17.83 0.36 -11.61
C GLY A 69 -18.41 -0.22 -10.32
N LEU A 70 -19.71 -0.03 -10.09
CA LEU A 70 -20.41 -0.55 -8.91
C LEU A 70 -20.38 -2.08 -8.85
N LEU A 71 -20.68 -2.75 -9.97
CA LEU A 71 -20.72 -4.21 -10.04
C LEU A 71 -19.33 -4.84 -9.85
N LEU A 72 -18.30 -4.27 -10.49
CA LEU A 72 -16.94 -4.77 -10.32
C LEU A 72 -16.39 -4.48 -8.92
N GLY A 73 -16.75 -3.36 -8.31
CA GLY A 73 -16.41 -3.07 -6.91
C GLY A 73 -17.07 -4.06 -5.94
N ALA A 74 -18.35 -4.37 -6.15
CA ALA A 74 -19.06 -5.39 -5.37
C ALA A 74 -18.44 -6.78 -5.57
N TRP A 75 -18.10 -7.15 -6.81
CA TRP A 75 -17.45 -8.42 -7.10
C TRP A 75 -16.06 -8.52 -6.44
N ARG A 76 -15.24 -7.46 -6.53
CA ARG A 76 -13.94 -7.37 -5.85
C ARG A 76 -14.07 -7.63 -4.36
N TYR A 77 -15.07 -7.04 -3.71
CA TYR A 77 -15.34 -7.25 -2.30
C TYR A 77 -15.65 -8.72 -1.98
N THR A 78 -16.48 -9.39 -2.79
CA THR A 78 -16.80 -10.82 -2.57
C THR A 78 -15.61 -11.76 -2.77
N VAL A 79 -14.66 -11.41 -3.65
CA VAL A 79 -13.43 -12.19 -3.86
C VAL A 79 -12.39 -11.90 -2.78
N ALA A 80 -12.36 -10.67 -2.26
CA ALA A 80 -11.40 -10.25 -1.24
C ALA A 80 -11.82 -10.64 0.18
N SER A 81 -13.13 -10.81 0.42
CA SER A 81 -13.65 -11.00 1.77
C SER A 81 -13.36 -12.41 2.28
N PRO A 82 -12.78 -12.55 3.48
CA PRO A 82 -12.54 -13.85 4.12
C PRO A 82 -13.83 -14.46 4.72
N LEU A 83 -14.94 -13.72 4.69
CA LEU A 83 -16.26 -14.12 5.20
C LEU A 83 -16.82 -15.25 4.32
N GLY A 84 -16.48 -16.49 4.67
CA GLY A 84 -16.98 -17.70 4.01
C GLY A 84 -15.91 -18.63 3.43
N ASP A 85 -14.62 -18.32 3.58
CA ASP A 85 -13.56 -19.24 3.16
C ASP A 85 -13.25 -20.26 4.27
N ALA A 86 -13.52 -21.54 3.99
CA ALA A 86 -13.24 -22.64 4.91
C ALA A 86 -11.74 -22.84 5.18
N HIS A 87 -10.87 -22.32 4.32
CA HIS A 87 -9.42 -22.33 4.47
C HIS A 87 -8.86 -21.06 5.11
N ALA A 88 -9.70 -20.08 5.43
CA ALA A 88 -9.25 -18.91 6.18
C ALA A 88 -8.87 -19.30 7.61
N ILE A 89 -7.78 -18.71 8.09
CA ILE A 89 -7.28 -18.93 9.46
C ILE A 89 -8.31 -18.53 10.51
N SER A 90 -9.18 -17.55 10.18
CA SER A 90 -10.27 -17.10 11.05
C SER A 90 -11.23 -18.24 11.45
N ALA A 91 -11.43 -19.24 10.59
CA ALA A 91 -12.24 -20.42 10.88
C ALA A 91 -11.61 -21.35 11.94
N SER A 92 -10.32 -21.19 12.22
CA SER A 92 -9.57 -22.01 13.19
C SER A 92 -9.35 -21.32 14.54
N ILE A 93 -9.97 -20.15 14.78
CA ILE A 93 -9.91 -19.44 16.06
C ILE A 93 -10.61 -20.26 17.15
N GLY A 94 -9.97 -20.38 18.32
CA GLY A 94 -10.57 -21.03 19.49
C GLY A 94 -10.39 -22.55 19.59
N ILE A 95 -9.75 -23.20 18.61
CA ILE A 95 -9.55 -24.67 18.57
C ILE A 95 -8.46 -25.16 19.55
N GLY A 96 -7.74 -24.25 20.23
CA GLY A 96 -6.70 -24.58 21.21
C GLY A 96 -5.29 -24.27 20.71
N THR A 97 -4.30 -25.10 21.07
CA THR A 97 -2.92 -24.94 20.61
C THR A 97 -2.77 -25.47 19.18
N LEU A 98 -2.34 -24.62 18.27
CA LEU A 98 -2.13 -24.93 16.86
C LEU A 98 -0.68 -24.68 16.46
N GLU A 99 -0.24 -25.43 15.46
CA GLU A 99 1.03 -25.17 14.76
C GLU A 99 0.74 -24.52 13.42
N LEU A 100 1.41 -23.41 13.14
CA LEU A 100 1.24 -22.62 11.91
C LEU A 100 2.58 -22.56 11.19
N ARG A 101 2.53 -22.67 9.86
CA ARG A 101 3.67 -22.35 8.99
C ARG A 101 3.31 -21.19 8.10
N GLY A 102 4.27 -20.30 7.96
CA GLY A 102 4.13 -19.12 7.13
C GLY A 102 5.45 -18.41 6.93
N ASN A 103 5.40 -17.30 6.22
CA ASN A 103 6.53 -16.41 6.05
C ASN A 103 6.24 -15.05 6.70
N VAL A 104 7.29 -14.42 7.25
CA VAL A 104 7.17 -13.07 7.77
C VAL A 104 7.01 -12.10 6.61
N SER A 105 5.83 -11.50 6.50
CA SER A 105 5.40 -10.73 5.32
C SER A 105 5.79 -9.25 5.38
N ASP A 106 6.08 -8.71 6.57
CA ASP A 106 6.44 -7.31 6.79
C ASP A 106 7.55 -7.19 7.86
N GLU A 107 8.20 -6.04 7.91
CA GLU A 107 9.22 -5.75 8.92
C GLU A 107 8.60 -5.77 10.34
N PRO A 108 9.24 -6.43 11.31
CA PRO A 108 8.75 -6.44 12.69
C PRO A 108 8.62 -5.02 13.26
N LYS A 109 7.57 -4.78 14.06
CA LYS A 109 7.34 -3.49 14.74
C LYS A 109 7.65 -3.64 16.23
N LEU A 110 8.20 -2.59 16.84
CA LEU A 110 8.57 -2.61 18.25
C LEU A 110 7.59 -1.80 19.10
N GLU A 111 6.89 -2.47 20.01
CA GLU A 111 5.99 -1.88 20.98
C GLU A 111 6.51 -2.10 22.41
N GLY A 112 7.38 -1.20 22.86
CA GLY A 112 8.03 -1.33 24.16
C GLY A 112 9.01 -2.50 24.19
N LYS A 113 8.63 -3.61 24.84
CA LYS A 113 9.41 -4.86 24.91
C LYS A 113 8.78 -5.99 24.06
N ILE A 114 7.78 -5.65 23.25
CA ILE A 114 7.07 -6.58 22.38
C ILE A 114 7.48 -6.30 20.94
N ARG A 115 7.83 -7.35 20.21
CA ARG A 115 8.00 -7.35 18.76
C ARG A 115 6.73 -7.91 18.15
N VAL A 116 6.10 -7.11 17.31
CA VAL A 116 4.91 -7.49 16.55
C VAL A 116 5.36 -7.91 15.15
N LEU A 117 5.13 -9.16 14.79
CA LEU A 117 5.43 -9.72 13.47
C LEU A 117 4.12 -9.96 12.70
N LEU A 118 4.15 -9.68 11.41
CA LEU A 118 3.07 -10.08 10.50
C LEU A 118 3.51 -11.32 9.74
N VAL A 119 2.76 -12.40 9.90
CA VAL A 119 3.05 -13.71 9.28
C VAL A 119 1.94 -14.06 8.32
N ALA A 120 2.28 -14.20 7.04
CA ALA A 120 1.40 -14.77 6.03
C ALA A 120 1.44 -16.30 6.18
N VAL A 121 0.32 -16.88 6.59
CA VAL A 121 0.23 -18.33 6.81
C VAL A 121 0.01 -19.04 5.48
N SER A 122 0.71 -20.16 5.33
CA SER A 122 0.58 -21.09 4.21
C SER A 122 -0.09 -22.40 4.62
N ALA A 123 0.11 -22.83 5.87
CA ALA A 123 -0.44 -24.09 6.35
C ALA A 123 -0.67 -24.08 7.86
N ILE A 124 -1.68 -24.83 8.30
CA ILE A 124 -2.00 -25.08 9.71
C ILE A 124 -1.95 -26.57 10.03
N SER A 125 -1.57 -26.90 11.27
CA SER A 125 -1.68 -28.24 11.82
C SER A 125 -2.43 -28.22 13.16
N LYS A 126 -3.45 -29.07 13.25
CA LYS A 126 -4.26 -29.28 14.47
C LYS A 126 -3.75 -30.43 15.34
N ASN A 127 -2.90 -31.30 14.77
CA ASN A 127 -2.47 -32.56 15.39
C ASN A 127 -0.96 -32.57 15.69
N GLY A 128 -0.41 -31.46 16.19
CA GLY A 128 1.01 -31.37 16.57
C GLY A 128 1.98 -31.70 15.42
N GLY A 129 1.65 -31.28 14.20
CA GLY A 129 2.54 -31.38 13.04
C GLY A 129 2.36 -32.64 12.19
N ALA A 130 1.48 -33.58 12.59
CA ALA A 130 1.26 -34.84 11.87
C ALA A 130 0.52 -34.67 10.52
N SER A 131 -0.42 -33.72 10.44
CA SER A 131 -1.13 -33.39 9.19
C SER A 131 -1.22 -31.87 9.02
N TRP A 132 -0.91 -31.42 7.79
CA TRP A 132 -0.91 -30.01 7.43
C TRP A 132 -2.06 -29.74 6.46
N GLN A 133 -2.90 -28.76 6.80
CA GLN A 133 -3.98 -28.28 5.96
C GLN A 133 -3.58 -26.91 5.41
N ASN A 134 -3.83 -26.69 4.12
CA ASN A 134 -3.60 -25.38 3.52
C ASN A 134 -4.54 -24.37 4.14
N ALA A 135 -3.97 -23.22 4.50
CA ALA A 135 -4.71 -22.11 5.06
C ALA A 135 -4.08 -20.81 4.60
N HIS A 136 -4.92 -19.77 4.49
CA HIS A 136 -4.51 -18.46 4.02
C HIS A 136 -4.96 -17.37 4.97
N GLY A 137 -4.15 -16.32 5.06
CA GLY A 137 -4.42 -15.16 5.90
C GLY A 137 -3.17 -14.60 6.59
N LEU A 138 -3.32 -13.39 7.10
CA LEU A 138 -2.30 -12.71 7.90
C LEU A 138 -2.60 -12.90 9.38
N VAL A 139 -1.57 -13.30 10.12
CA VAL A 139 -1.60 -13.46 11.57
C VAL A 139 -0.62 -12.47 12.18
N GLU A 140 -1.11 -11.73 13.17
CA GLU A 140 -0.30 -10.86 14.00
C GLU A 140 0.30 -11.67 15.16
N VAL A 141 1.61 -11.63 15.31
CA VAL A 141 2.35 -12.40 16.31
C VAL A 141 3.08 -11.47 17.24
N GLU A 142 2.74 -11.51 18.53
CA GLU A 142 3.44 -10.76 19.57
C GLU A 142 4.50 -11.64 20.22
N ALA A 143 5.77 -11.29 20.05
CA ALA A 143 6.91 -11.95 20.66
C ALA A 143 7.66 -11.00 21.60
N LEU A 144 8.39 -11.53 22.57
CA LEU A 144 9.29 -10.70 23.38
C LEU A 144 10.50 -10.27 22.55
N GLY A 145 10.88 -9.00 22.64
CA GLY A 145 12.12 -8.52 22.06
C GLY A 145 12.31 -7.01 22.22
N SER A 146 13.58 -6.59 22.17
CA SER A 146 13.99 -5.20 22.40
C SER A 146 14.52 -4.49 21.15
N ALA A 147 14.69 -5.22 20.05
CA ALA A 147 15.18 -4.71 18.78
C ALA A 147 14.21 -5.04 17.64
N VAL A 148 14.20 -4.21 16.61
CA VAL A 148 13.37 -4.45 15.41
C VAL A 148 13.89 -5.68 14.66
N GLU A 149 15.20 -5.73 14.44
CA GLU A 149 15.90 -6.86 13.84
C GLU A 149 16.53 -7.72 14.95
N ASP A 150 16.36 -9.04 14.86
CA ASP A 150 16.94 -10.00 15.78
C ASP A 150 17.72 -11.06 15.00
N PRO A 151 19.07 -11.11 15.09
CA PRO A 151 19.88 -12.06 14.35
C PRO A 151 19.52 -13.54 14.59
N TYR A 152 18.91 -13.83 15.74
CA TYR A 152 18.51 -15.19 16.14
C TYR A 152 17.00 -15.38 16.14
N GLY A 153 16.24 -14.31 15.87
CA GLY A 153 14.80 -14.31 15.80
C GLY A 153 14.29 -14.28 14.37
N ALA A 154 12.97 -14.26 14.24
CA ALA A 154 12.34 -14.09 12.94
C ALA A 154 12.46 -12.64 12.44
N ASN A 155 12.87 -12.49 11.20
CA ASN A 155 12.93 -11.22 10.48
C ASN A 155 12.13 -11.30 9.18
N TYR A 156 11.99 -10.16 8.49
CA TYR A 156 11.28 -10.12 7.22
C TYR A 156 11.80 -11.16 6.24
N GLY A 157 10.88 -11.91 5.63
CA GLY A 157 11.20 -12.92 4.64
C GLY A 157 11.56 -14.28 5.20
N ASP A 158 11.65 -14.45 6.51
CA ASP A 158 11.90 -15.75 7.12
C ASP A 158 10.66 -16.65 7.08
N ASN A 159 10.86 -17.91 6.74
CA ASN A 159 9.86 -18.96 6.91
C ASN A 159 9.87 -19.39 8.38
N VAL A 160 8.74 -19.21 9.05
CA VAL A 160 8.57 -19.45 10.47
C VAL A 160 7.53 -20.53 10.73
N GLU A 161 7.79 -21.30 11.77
CA GLU A 161 6.82 -22.18 12.38
C GLU A 161 6.46 -21.65 13.77
N LEU A 162 5.17 -21.46 13.98
CA LEU A 162 4.62 -20.88 15.20
C LEU A 162 3.82 -21.94 15.92
N ARG A 163 4.02 -22.06 17.23
CA ARG A 163 3.20 -22.92 18.09
C ARG A 163 2.61 -22.10 19.22
N GLY A 164 1.28 -22.01 19.25
CA GLY A 164 0.57 -21.20 20.22
C GLY A 164 -0.95 -21.28 20.07
N LYS A 165 -1.66 -20.46 20.83
CA LYS A 165 -3.12 -20.35 20.75
C LYS A 165 -3.49 -19.23 19.78
N LEU A 166 -4.36 -19.54 18.84
CA LEU A 166 -4.90 -18.57 17.90
C LEU A 166 -6.08 -17.81 18.54
N GLN A 167 -6.00 -16.49 18.54
CA GLN A 167 -7.00 -15.60 19.13
C GLN A 167 -7.61 -14.71 18.06
N ALA A 168 -8.74 -14.09 18.38
CA ALA A 168 -9.32 -13.04 17.55
C ALA A 168 -8.30 -11.91 17.31
N PRO A 169 -8.35 -11.23 16.16
CA PRO A 169 -7.47 -10.08 15.90
C PRO A 169 -7.68 -9.01 16.99
N LEU A 170 -6.61 -8.27 17.31
CA LEU A 170 -6.69 -7.20 18.29
C LEU A 170 -7.68 -6.12 17.82
N PRO A 171 -8.31 -5.35 18.73
CA PRO A 171 -9.28 -4.31 18.37
C PRO A 171 -8.72 -3.23 17.42
N ASN A 172 -7.40 -3.03 17.44
CA ASN A 172 -6.70 -2.03 16.61
C ASN A 172 -6.04 -2.64 15.36
N ALA A 173 -6.26 -3.93 15.09
CA ALA A 173 -5.66 -4.62 13.97
C ALA A 173 -6.24 -4.09 12.64
N THR A 174 -5.41 -4.09 11.59
CA THR A 174 -5.87 -3.75 10.24
C THR A 174 -6.84 -4.82 9.73
N PRO A 175 -7.81 -4.47 8.87
CA PRO A 175 -8.80 -5.43 8.33
C PRO A 175 -8.21 -6.65 7.61
N GLU A 176 -6.95 -6.57 7.18
CA GLU A 176 -6.20 -7.66 6.53
C GLU A 176 -5.74 -8.75 7.52
N ILE A 177 -5.68 -8.43 8.83
CA ILE A 177 -5.24 -9.34 9.89
C ILE A 177 -6.45 -10.13 10.38
N PHE A 178 -6.40 -11.45 10.21
CA PHE A 178 -7.54 -12.32 10.51
C PHE A 178 -7.46 -12.99 11.87
N ALA A 179 -6.27 -13.04 12.48
CA ALA A 179 -6.07 -13.61 13.80
C ALA A 179 -4.81 -13.06 14.46
N SER A 180 -4.71 -13.26 15.77
CA SER A 180 -3.54 -12.90 16.56
C SER A 180 -3.00 -14.08 17.37
N MET A 181 -1.70 -14.06 17.69
CA MET A 181 -1.04 -15.04 18.53
C MET A 181 -0.09 -14.35 19.49
N VAL A 182 -0.37 -14.48 20.78
CA VAL A 182 0.38 -13.80 21.86
C VAL A 182 1.39 -14.77 22.47
N PHE A 183 2.67 -14.39 22.43
CA PHE A 183 3.84 -15.12 22.92
C PHE A 183 3.93 -16.60 22.47
N PRO A 184 3.86 -16.91 21.16
CA PRO A 184 4.08 -18.27 20.71
C PRO A 184 5.54 -18.69 20.74
N ARG A 185 5.76 -20.00 20.64
CA ARG A 185 7.08 -20.52 20.30
C ARG A 185 7.30 -20.32 18.80
N ILE A 186 8.37 -19.61 18.45
CA ILE A 186 8.74 -19.29 17.06
C ILE A 186 9.99 -20.10 16.71
N SER A 187 9.95 -20.83 15.60
CA SER A 187 11.09 -21.56 15.04
C SER A 187 11.32 -21.12 13.60
N VAL A 188 12.51 -20.60 13.30
CA VAL A 188 12.88 -20.17 11.93
C VAL A 188 13.37 -21.40 11.16
N ARG A 189 12.76 -21.66 10.00
CA ARG A 189 13.11 -22.79 9.12
C ARG A 189 14.04 -22.42 7.96
N GLY A 190 14.11 -21.14 7.61
CA GLY A 190 15.02 -20.62 6.58
C GLY A 190 14.52 -19.31 5.96
N ALA A 191 15.33 -18.68 5.13
CA ALA A 191 14.97 -17.46 4.42
C ALA A 191 14.24 -17.78 3.10
N GLY A 192 13.12 -17.12 2.86
CA GLY A 192 12.31 -17.27 1.63
C GLY A 192 11.84 -15.96 1.01
N GLY A 193 12.12 -14.81 1.63
CA GLY A 193 11.68 -13.50 1.17
C GLY A 193 12.51 -12.92 0.02
N ASN A 194 12.07 -11.77 -0.49
CA ASN A 194 12.78 -11.05 -1.54
C ASN A 194 14.09 -10.46 -0.98
N PRO A 195 15.27 -10.84 -1.50
CA PRO A 195 16.56 -10.39 -0.96
C PRO A 195 16.78 -8.88 -1.11
N VAL A 196 16.18 -8.25 -2.13
CA VAL A 196 16.30 -6.80 -2.33
C VAL A 196 15.53 -6.04 -1.25
N ILE A 197 14.33 -6.51 -0.90
CA ILE A 197 13.51 -5.88 0.15
C ILE A 197 14.17 -6.12 1.52
N ALA A 198 14.66 -7.33 1.78
CA ALA A 198 15.44 -7.63 2.98
C ALA A 198 16.64 -6.68 3.12
N ALA A 199 17.43 -6.49 2.05
CA ALA A 199 18.56 -5.56 2.05
C ALA A 199 18.13 -4.10 2.33
N LEU A 200 16.98 -3.66 1.82
CA LEU A 200 16.45 -2.32 2.12
C LEU A 200 16.04 -2.17 3.59
N TYR A 201 15.42 -3.20 4.19
CA TYR A 201 15.11 -3.19 5.62
C TYR A 201 16.38 -3.22 6.49
N HIS A 202 17.37 -4.03 6.14
CA HIS A 202 18.67 -4.01 6.83
C HIS A 202 19.35 -2.63 6.74
N LEU A 203 19.32 -1.99 5.56
CA LEU A 203 19.83 -0.63 5.40
C LEU A 203 19.07 0.35 6.30
N ARG A 204 17.74 0.24 6.37
CA ARG A 204 16.88 1.06 7.22
C ARG A 204 17.27 0.95 8.69
N ILE A 205 17.48 -0.26 9.20
CA ILE A 205 17.91 -0.52 10.58
C ILE A 205 19.34 -0.01 10.83
N THR A 206 20.24 -0.21 9.87
CA THR A 206 21.61 0.30 9.97
C THR A 206 21.63 1.82 10.08
N LEU A 207 20.85 2.52 9.26
CA LEU A 207 20.71 3.98 9.34
C LEU A 207 20.10 4.42 10.67
N ALA A 208 19.09 3.72 11.18
CA ALA A 208 18.49 4.01 12.48
C ALA A 208 19.51 3.84 13.63
N ALA A 209 20.36 2.82 13.56
CA ALA A 209 21.43 2.60 14.54
C ALA A 209 22.48 3.71 14.50
N VAL A 210 22.88 4.17 13.29
CA VAL A 210 23.79 5.30 13.13
C VAL A 210 23.20 6.59 13.72
N ILE A 211 21.93 6.87 13.43
CA ILE A 211 21.22 8.03 14.01
C ILE A 211 21.18 7.94 15.54
N SER A 212 20.83 6.77 16.07
CA SER A 212 20.73 6.54 17.52
C SER A 212 22.06 6.67 18.26
N ARG A 213 23.18 6.48 17.57
CA ARG A 213 24.53 6.71 18.13
C ARG A 213 25.00 8.15 17.99
N SER A 214 24.46 8.89 17.03
CA SER A 214 24.90 10.25 16.69
C SER A 214 24.16 11.34 17.46
N LEU A 215 22.97 11.03 17.99
CA LEU A 215 22.07 11.97 18.64
C LEU A 215 21.56 11.42 19.98
N PRO A 216 21.30 12.29 20.98
CA PRO A 216 20.62 11.89 22.21
C PRO A 216 19.16 11.48 21.94
N GLN A 217 18.56 10.77 22.92
CA GLN A 217 17.13 10.49 22.94
C GLN A 217 16.40 11.63 23.66
N PRO A 218 15.22 12.08 23.19
CA PRO A 218 14.37 11.50 22.15
C PRO A 218 14.62 12.01 20.71
N GLU A 219 15.60 12.88 20.48
CA GLU A 219 15.86 13.52 19.17
C GLU A 219 16.22 12.49 18.10
N ALA A 220 17.01 11.49 18.45
CA ALA A 220 17.34 10.36 17.58
C ALA A 220 16.08 9.58 17.14
N ALA A 221 15.16 9.30 18.07
CA ALA A 221 13.90 8.63 17.77
C ALA A 221 13.01 9.49 16.86
N LEU A 222 12.98 10.81 17.08
CA LEU A 222 12.26 11.75 16.25
C LEU A 222 12.80 11.75 14.81
N LEU A 223 14.12 11.89 14.64
CA LEU A 223 14.75 11.89 13.32
C LEU A 223 14.54 10.55 12.60
N THR A 224 14.64 9.44 13.34
CA THR A 224 14.39 8.09 12.84
C THR A 224 12.94 7.93 12.35
N ALA A 225 11.96 8.44 13.10
CA ALA A 225 10.55 8.41 12.70
C ALA A 225 10.26 9.31 11.48
N ILE A 226 10.90 10.49 11.40
CA ILE A 226 10.71 11.41 10.29
C ILE A 226 11.33 10.84 9.00
N LEU A 227 12.62 10.47 9.02
CA LEU A 227 13.36 10.07 7.83
C LEU A 227 13.08 8.64 7.41
N LEU A 228 13.16 7.71 8.36
CA LEU A 228 13.08 6.28 8.10
C LEU A 228 11.68 5.72 8.31
N GLY A 229 10.76 6.45 8.95
CA GLY A 229 9.40 5.98 9.23
C GLY A 229 9.32 4.92 10.35
N LEU A 230 10.42 4.68 11.07
CA LEU A 230 10.48 3.71 12.17
C LEU A 230 10.02 4.36 13.47
N ARG A 231 9.03 3.77 14.13
CA ARG A 231 8.59 4.21 15.46
C ARG A 231 9.30 3.39 16.52
N THR A 232 10.15 4.05 17.29
CA THR A 232 10.79 3.43 18.45
C THR A 232 10.02 3.78 19.73
N PRO A 233 10.14 2.96 20.80
CA PRO A 233 9.51 3.26 22.09
C PRO A 233 9.92 4.61 22.67
N ALA A 234 11.13 5.09 22.34
CA ALA A 234 11.63 6.39 22.77
C ALA A 234 10.87 7.59 22.19
N LEU A 235 10.06 7.40 21.14
CA LEU A 235 9.20 8.45 20.58
C LEU A 235 7.93 8.70 21.41
N LYS A 236 7.50 7.72 22.23
CA LYS A 236 6.21 7.78 22.97
C LYS A 236 6.00 9.07 23.77
N PRO A 237 7.00 9.64 24.49
CA PRO A 237 6.82 10.88 25.23
C PRO A 237 6.45 12.07 24.35
N LEU A 238 6.91 12.09 23.09
CA LEU A 238 6.66 13.19 22.17
C LEU A 238 5.30 13.07 21.46
N THR A 239 4.72 11.87 21.35
CA THR A 239 3.48 11.63 20.62
C THR A 239 2.32 12.50 21.10
N ALA A 240 2.19 12.72 22.41
CA ALA A 240 1.14 13.57 22.98
C ALA A 240 1.30 15.04 22.55
N ALA A 241 2.53 15.57 22.56
CA ALA A 241 2.81 16.91 22.10
C ALA A 241 2.45 17.08 20.61
N PHE A 242 2.85 16.14 19.75
CA PHE A 242 2.52 16.14 18.32
C PHE A 242 1.01 16.08 18.05
N ASN A 243 0.26 15.36 18.88
CA ASN A 243 -1.21 15.31 18.78
C ASN A 243 -1.83 16.65 19.15
N ASN A 244 -1.36 17.27 20.25
CA ASN A 244 -1.87 18.55 20.73
C ASN A 244 -1.58 19.70 19.77
N THR A 245 -0.44 19.68 19.10
CA THR A 245 -0.05 20.70 18.11
C THR A 245 -0.54 20.40 16.69
N GLY A 246 -1.22 19.28 16.46
CA GLY A 246 -1.67 18.86 15.13
C GLY A 246 -0.55 18.43 14.16
N THR A 247 0.68 18.25 14.65
CA THR A 247 1.87 17.93 13.85
C THR A 247 2.20 16.43 13.82
N ALA A 248 1.30 15.56 14.28
CA ALA A 248 1.44 14.10 14.23
C ALA A 248 1.74 13.56 12.81
N HIS A 249 1.29 14.24 11.76
CA HIS A 249 1.56 13.86 10.37
C HIS A 249 3.05 13.90 9.97
N LEU A 250 3.93 14.52 10.77
CA LEU A 250 5.38 14.54 10.54
C LEU A 250 6.06 13.22 10.95
N ILE A 251 5.57 12.59 12.03
CA ILE A 251 6.14 11.36 12.61
C ILE A 251 5.48 10.07 12.05
N VAL A 252 4.45 10.20 11.23
CA VAL A 252 3.73 9.12 10.55
C VAL A 252 4.09 9.13 9.04
N PRO A 253 3.96 8.01 8.31
CA PRO A 253 4.07 8.05 6.85
C PRO A 253 3.08 9.05 6.25
N SER A 254 3.58 10.04 5.52
CA SER A 254 2.77 11.10 4.93
C SER A 254 3.25 11.43 3.51
N GLY A 255 2.31 11.85 2.66
CA GLY A 255 2.58 12.24 1.28
C GLY A 255 3.59 13.39 1.16
N PHE A 256 3.65 14.24 2.18
CA PHE A 256 4.60 15.34 2.28
C PHE A 256 6.06 14.89 2.12
N LYS A 257 6.45 13.77 2.75
CA LYS A 257 7.82 13.25 2.68
C LYS A 257 8.20 12.84 1.25
N VAL A 258 7.28 12.16 0.56
CA VAL A 258 7.48 11.75 -0.84
C VAL A 258 7.54 12.97 -1.77
N THR A 259 6.73 14.00 -1.53
CA THR A 259 6.77 15.25 -2.31
C THR A 259 8.08 16.00 -2.11
N ILE A 260 8.57 16.13 -0.87
CA ILE A 260 9.88 16.75 -0.61
C ILE A 260 10.98 15.97 -1.32
N LEU A 261 10.98 14.64 -1.20
CA LEU A 261 11.98 13.80 -1.86
C LEU A 261 11.94 13.98 -3.38
N GLY A 262 10.74 13.94 -3.98
CA GLY A 262 10.56 14.19 -5.40
C GLY A 262 11.06 15.58 -5.82
N GLY A 263 10.77 16.61 -5.03
CA GLY A 263 11.25 17.98 -5.23
C GLY A 263 12.77 18.10 -5.13
N LEU A 264 13.39 17.46 -4.13
CA LEU A 264 14.83 17.48 -3.93
C LEU A 264 15.57 16.79 -5.08
N ILE A 265 15.08 15.64 -5.54
CA ILE A 265 15.66 14.94 -6.69
C ILE A 265 15.49 15.79 -7.95
N LEU A 266 14.31 16.41 -8.15
CA LEU A 266 14.09 17.31 -9.28
C LEU A 266 15.03 18.52 -9.25
N ALA A 267 15.28 19.09 -8.07
CA ALA A 267 16.22 20.20 -7.87
C ALA A 267 17.68 19.76 -8.08
N GLY A 268 18.10 18.61 -7.55
CA GLY A 268 19.45 18.06 -7.74
C GLY A 268 19.71 17.62 -9.17
N THR A 269 18.69 17.14 -9.88
CA THR A 269 18.75 16.80 -11.31
C THR A 269 18.42 17.99 -12.21
N SER A 270 18.21 19.18 -11.65
CA SER A 270 17.91 20.39 -12.44
C SER A 270 19.06 20.76 -13.38
N TRP A 271 20.30 20.43 -13.03
CA TRP A 271 21.45 20.57 -13.93
C TRP A 271 21.34 19.71 -15.20
N LEU A 272 20.59 18.60 -15.14
CA LEU A 272 20.30 17.76 -16.31
C LEU A 272 19.13 18.29 -17.14
N HIS A 273 18.30 19.17 -16.56
CA HIS A 273 17.21 19.87 -17.23
C HIS A 273 17.72 21.22 -17.74
N THR A 274 17.92 21.35 -19.05
CA THR A 274 18.12 22.66 -19.66
C THR A 274 16.95 23.58 -19.28
N LYS A 275 17.30 24.80 -18.81
CA LYS A 275 16.35 25.81 -18.33
C LYS A 275 15.18 25.97 -19.32
N PRO A 276 13.95 26.21 -18.84
CA PRO A 276 12.77 26.43 -19.70
C PRO A 276 12.86 27.61 -20.68
N GLY A 277 13.96 28.37 -20.68
CA GLY A 277 14.22 29.51 -21.55
C GLY A 277 14.71 29.17 -22.97
N ASP A 278 15.02 27.90 -23.27
CA ASP A 278 15.49 27.50 -24.61
C ASP A 278 14.35 26.97 -25.50
N GLN A 279 13.16 27.60 -25.40
CA GLN A 279 12.01 27.34 -26.28
C GLN A 279 12.03 28.21 -27.55
N GLY A 280 13.04 29.10 -27.69
CA GLY A 280 13.14 30.04 -28.81
C GLY A 280 14.14 29.67 -29.91
N THR A 281 14.99 28.65 -29.72
CA THR A 281 15.95 28.24 -30.74
C THR A 281 15.45 26.99 -31.47
N ALA A 282 15.42 27.05 -32.80
CA ALA A 282 14.98 25.96 -33.67
C ALA A 282 15.92 24.75 -33.53
N LEU A 283 15.65 23.87 -32.57
CA LEU A 283 16.44 22.66 -32.34
C LEU A 283 16.25 21.67 -33.50
N LEU A 284 17.37 21.26 -34.11
CA LEU A 284 17.45 20.26 -35.16
C LEU A 284 16.80 18.92 -34.71
N PRO A 285 16.18 18.13 -35.63
CA PRO A 285 15.43 16.92 -35.30
C PRO A 285 16.24 15.84 -34.53
N ALA A 286 17.57 15.80 -34.72
CA ALA A 286 18.47 14.90 -33.98
C ALA A 286 18.64 15.30 -32.49
N GLN A 287 18.68 16.60 -32.17
CA GLN A 287 18.72 17.09 -30.77
C GLN A 287 17.41 16.84 -30.04
N LYS A 288 16.27 16.91 -30.75
CA LYS A 288 14.92 16.63 -30.21
C LYS A 288 14.80 15.18 -29.69
N ARG A 289 15.39 14.21 -30.39
CA ARG A 289 15.36 12.77 -30.01
C ARG A 289 16.24 12.48 -28.78
N ARG A 290 17.44 13.05 -28.70
CA ARG A 290 18.35 12.92 -27.55
C ARG A 290 17.79 13.60 -26.29
N HIS A 291 17.17 14.77 -26.47
CA HIS A 291 16.52 15.52 -25.40
C HIS A 291 15.29 14.79 -24.83
N ASN A 292 14.47 14.16 -25.68
CA ASN A 292 13.35 13.33 -25.21
C ASN A 292 13.86 12.11 -24.42
N ARG A 293 14.85 11.37 -24.93
CA ARG A 293 15.40 10.19 -24.23
C ARG A 293 16.00 10.55 -22.86
N ARG A 294 16.75 11.65 -22.77
CA ARG A 294 17.35 12.14 -21.52
C ARG A 294 16.29 12.52 -20.49
N ARG A 295 15.22 13.18 -20.93
CA ARG A 295 14.06 13.50 -20.10
C ARG A 295 13.37 12.25 -19.56
N TRP A 296 13.24 11.18 -20.34
CA TRP A 296 12.67 9.90 -19.86
C TRP A 296 13.57 9.21 -18.84
N PHE A 297 14.89 9.22 -19.03
CA PHE A 297 15.83 8.70 -18.04
C PHE A 297 15.76 9.44 -16.71
N THR A 298 15.67 10.78 -16.70
CA THR A 298 15.50 11.54 -15.45
C THR A 298 14.19 11.19 -14.75
N SER A 299 13.08 11.07 -15.49
CA SER A 299 11.80 10.65 -14.91
C SER A 299 11.87 9.24 -14.33
N ALA A 300 12.50 8.29 -15.04
CA ALA A 300 12.68 6.93 -14.56
C ALA A 300 13.54 6.89 -13.28
N ALA A 301 14.60 7.70 -13.20
CA ALA A 301 15.43 7.83 -12.00
C ALA A 301 14.64 8.38 -10.81
N ILE A 302 13.81 9.40 -11.01
CA ILE A 302 12.95 9.95 -9.95
C ILE A 302 11.92 8.91 -9.48
N ILE A 303 11.25 8.23 -10.41
CA ILE A 303 10.26 7.19 -10.07
C ILE A 303 10.92 6.04 -9.32
N SER A 304 12.12 5.61 -9.76
CA SER A 304 12.89 4.58 -9.08
C SER A 304 13.28 5.00 -7.67
N ALA A 305 13.74 6.24 -7.48
CA ALA A 305 14.07 6.77 -6.16
C ALA A 305 12.85 6.88 -5.24
N ILE A 306 11.69 7.30 -5.77
CA ILE A 306 10.42 7.31 -5.02
C ILE A 306 10.05 5.89 -4.61
N ALA A 307 10.14 4.91 -5.51
CA ALA A 307 9.83 3.52 -5.22
C ALA A 307 10.76 2.94 -4.12
N VAL A 308 12.07 3.19 -4.23
CA VAL A 308 13.05 2.78 -3.22
C VAL A 308 12.73 3.42 -1.87
N TYR A 309 12.42 4.72 -1.84
CA TYR A 309 12.05 5.40 -0.60
C TYR A 309 10.74 4.87 0.00
N THR A 310 9.73 4.59 -0.83
CA THR A 310 8.47 4.03 -0.36
C THR A 310 8.68 2.69 0.34
N VAL A 311 9.51 1.80 -0.23
CA VAL A 311 9.88 0.52 0.41
C VAL A 311 10.72 0.78 1.68
N LEU A 312 11.73 1.65 1.60
CA LEU A 312 12.60 2.00 2.73
C LEU A 312 11.82 2.62 3.90
N SER A 313 10.73 3.33 3.64
CA SER A 313 9.87 3.91 4.69
C SER A 313 8.93 2.89 5.36
N GLY A 314 9.00 1.62 4.96
CA GLY A 314 8.24 0.51 5.53
C GLY A 314 7.03 0.07 4.72
N GLY A 315 6.82 0.59 3.49
CA GLY A 315 5.82 0.04 2.57
C GLY A 315 4.35 0.07 3.03
N GLY A 316 4.03 0.73 4.14
CA GLY A 316 2.66 0.77 4.65
C GLY A 316 1.67 1.43 3.67
N PRO A 317 0.35 1.23 3.82
CA PRO A 317 -0.66 1.71 2.86
C PRO A 317 -0.56 3.21 2.56
N ALA A 318 -0.27 4.04 3.56
CA ALA A 318 -0.07 5.47 3.38
C ALA A 318 1.20 5.82 2.54
N ALA A 319 2.29 5.07 2.72
CA ALA A 319 3.53 5.25 1.97
C ALA A 319 3.37 4.80 0.51
N LEU A 320 2.67 3.67 0.28
CA LEU A 320 2.32 3.20 -1.07
C LEU A 320 1.47 4.23 -1.81
N ARG A 321 0.44 4.77 -1.16
CA ARG A 321 -0.38 5.84 -1.74
C ARG A 321 0.46 7.06 -2.13
N ALA A 322 1.30 7.52 -1.22
CA ALA A 322 2.20 8.64 -1.46
C ALA A 322 3.17 8.37 -2.63
N GLY A 323 3.73 7.17 -2.71
CA GLY A 323 4.63 6.75 -3.77
C GLY A 323 3.96 6.74 -5.14
N ILE A 324 2.76 6.15 -5.24
CA ILE A 324 1.96 6.12 -6.48
C ILE A 324 1.59 7.54 -6.92
N MET A 325 1.11 8.38 -6.00
CA MET A 325 0.77 9.78 -6.29
C MET A 325 2.00 10.58 -6.74
N GLY A 326 3.16 10.37 -6.08
CA GLY A 326 4.42 10.98 -6.46
C GLY A 326 4.90 10.56 -7.86
N ALA A 327 4.78 9.27 -8.20
CA ALA A 327 5.10 8.79 -9.54
C ALA A 327 4.17 9.40 -10.61
N LEU A 328 2.86 9.49 -10.32
CA LEU A 328 1.89 10.15 -11.21
C LEU A 328 2.19 11.64 -11.41
N LEU A 329 2.63 12.34 -10.37
CA LEU A 329 3.06 13.74 -10.44
C LEU A 329 4.23 13.92 -11.43
N VAL A 330 5.18 12.99 -11.45
CA VAL A 330 6.33 13.00 -12.36
C VAL A 330 5.93 12.68 -13.81
N ILE A 331 4.93 11.79 -13.98
CA ILE A 331 4.46 11.34 -15.30
C ILE A 331 3.50 12.35 -15.95
N ALA A 332 2.65 13.04 -15.18
CA ALA A 332 1.59 13.90 -15.71
C ALA A 332 2.07 14.98 -16.72
N PRO A 333 3.16 15.76 -16.43
CA PRO A 333 3.70 16.72 -17.39
C PRO A 333 4.19 16.08 -18.70
N ARG A 334 4.57 14.79 -18.69
CA ARG A 334 5.07 14.06 -19.87
C ARG A 334 3.96 13.61 -20.79
N LEU A 335 2.78 13.37 -20.25
CA LEU A 335 1.55 13.11 -21.02
C LEU A 335 0.89 14.41 -21.51
N ARG A 336 1.52 15.58 -21.30
CA ARG A 336 0.93 16.92 -21.51
C ARG A 336 -0.42 17.10 -20.79
N ARG A 337 -0.60 16.38 -19.67
CA ARG A 337 -1.79 16.47 -18.84
C ARG A 337 -1.47 17.29 -17.60
N THR A 338 -2.43 18.11 -17.17
CA THR A 338 -2.37 18.77 -15.88
C THR A 338 -2.51 17.73 -14.78
N TYR A 339 -1.64 17.81 -13.77
CA TYR A 339 -1.78 16.95 -12.59
C TYR A 339 -3.05 17.36 -11.85
N ASN A 340 -3.97 16.42 -11.68
CA ASN A 340 -5.18 16.61 -10.88
C ASN A 340 -5.13 15.65 -9.70
N PHE A 341 -5.08 16.22 -8.48
CA PHE A 341 -5.01 15.47 -7.23
C PHE A 341 -6.12 14.43 -7.09
N TYR A 342 -7.35 14.78 -7.48
CA TYR A 342 -8.50 13.88 -7.38
C TYR A 342 -8.37 12.66 -8.32
N THR A 343 -7.82 12.86 -9.51
CA THR A 343 -7.58 11.79 -10.48
C THR A 343 -6.45 10.87 -10.04
N ALA A 344 -5.41 11.43 -9.40
CA ALA A 344 -4.32 10.64 -8.83
C ALA A 344 -4.79 9.81 -7.62
N LEU A 345 -5.63 10.39 -6.75
CA LEU A 345 -6.25 9.68 -5.64
C LEU A 345 -7.14 8.54 -6.14
N ALA A 346 -8.00 8.80 -7.13
CA ALA A 346 -8.86 7.81 -7.77
C ALA A 346 -8.06 6.63 -8.34
N ALA A 347 -7.01 6.92 -9.13
CA ALA A 347 -6.13 5.88 -9.67
C ALA A 347 -5.44 5.07 -8.57
N CYS A 348 -4.98 5.74 -7.51
CA CYS A 348 -4.35 5.08 -6.40
C CYS A 348 -5.29 4.15 -5.63
N THR A 349 -6.53 4.59 -5.40
CA THR A 349 -7.56 3.77 -4.76
C THR A 349 -7.84 2.52 -5.58
N PHE A 350 -7.96 2.65 -6.90
CA PHE A 350 -8.19 1.50 -7.78
C PHE A 350 -7.01 0.51 -7.79
N MET A 351 -5.76 1.00 -7.72
CA MET A 351 -4.57 0.14 -7.72
C MET A 351 -4.35 -0.61 -6.40
N LEU A 352 -4.81 -0.06 -5.28
CA LEU A 352 -4.61 -0.62 -3.94
C LEU A 352 -5.83 -1.36 -3.39
N SER A 353 -6.99 -1.30 -4.08
CA SER A 353 -8.24 -1.92 -3.65
C SER A 353 -8.34 -3.41 -3.90
#